data_AF-A0A4U8U7B6-F1
#
_entry.id   AF-A0A4U8U7B6-F1
#
_cell.length_a   1.000
_cell.length_b   1.000
_cell.length_c   1.000
_cell.angle_alpha   90.00
_cell.angle_beta   90.00
_cell.angle_gamma   90.00
#
_symmetry.space_group_name_H-M   'P 1'
#
loop_
_entity.id
_entity.type
_entity.pdbx_description
1 polymer ?
#
loop_
_entity_poly.entity_id
_entity_poly.type
_entity_poly.pdbx_seq_one_letter_code
_entity_poly.pdbx_strand_id
1 'polypeptide(L)'
;MKIPYIILGLCLFVYADNFKGIKIVELDQPSVKLGKADEEREEYYLNAVRETCNTQIVQYFRKENIIKFFKKAKEYDHIPLAEYCTYPCRITGKVKLDFRIYDFELNEGGYAVLKGKNEERYFGDEALYGECGI
;
A
#
# COMPACT_ATOMS: atom_id res chain seq x y z
N MET A 1 23.01 19.00 45.79
CA MET A 1 21.71 18.29 45.75
C MET A 1 21.12 18.42 44.35
N LYS A 2 20.65 17.30 43.79
CA LYS A 2 20.26 17.10 42.39
C LYS A 2 18.88 17.72 42.11
N ILE A 3 18.72 18.41 40.99
CA ILE A 3 17.41 18.64 40.37
C ILE A 3 17.45 17.87 39.04
N PRO A 4 16.58 16.87 38.84
CA PRO A 4 16.59 16.08 37.62
C PRO A 4 15.98 16.86 36.45
N TYR A 5 16.62 16.73 35.29
CA TYR A 5 16.09 17.14 33.99
C TYR A 5 14.80 16.37 33.70
N ILE A 6 13.66 17.07 33.66
CA ILE A 6 12.44 16.55 33.05
C ILE A 6 12.54 16.86 31.55
N ILE A 7 13.17 15.95 30.79
CA ILE A 7 13.00 15.90 29.34
C ILE A 7 11.71 15.14 29.10
N LEU A 8 10.59 15.87 29.07
CA LEU A 8 9.31 15.33 28.61
C LEU A 8 9.38 15.28 27.08
N GLY A 9 9.94 14.19 26.56
CA GLY A 9 9.88 13.87 25.13
C GLY A 9 8.41 13.61 24.76
N LEU A 10 7.74 14.65 24.29
CA LEU A 10 6.50 14.53 23.54
C LEU A 10 6.82 13.75 22.26
N CYS A 11 6.70 12.41 22.32
CA CYS A 11 6.45 11.59 21.14
C CYS A 11 5.09 12.00 20.59
N LEU A 12 5.06 13.13 19.89
CA LEU A 12 4.03 13.40 18.91
C LEU A 12 4.13 12.24 17.93
N PHE A 13 3.18 11.32 17.98
CA PHE A 13 2.85 10.49 16.84
C PHE A 13 2.43 11.46 15.75
N VAL A 14 3.42 11.99 15.03
CA VAL A 14 3.21 12.66 13.76
C VAL A 14 2.69 11.55 12.87
N TYR A 15 1.37 11.36 12.86
CA TYR A 15 0.73 10.73 11.72
C TYR A 15 1.24 11.51 10.53
N ALA A 16 2.13 10.87 9.78
CA ALA A 16 2.84 11.52 8.71
C ALA A 16 1.80 11.83 7.64
N ASP A 17 1.30 13.08 7.63
CA ASP A 17 0.70 13.66 6.44
C ASP A 17 1.85 13.74 5.41
N ASN A 18 2.16 12.60 4.80
CA ASN A 18 3.29 12.46 3.88
C ASN A 18 3.17 13.41 2.69
N PHE A 19 1.93 13.78 2.35
CA PHE A 19 1.60 14.56 1.17
C PHE A 19 0.52 15.59 1.49
N LYS A 20 0.74 16.83 1.05
CA LYS A 20 -0.24 17.92 1.16
C LYS A 20 -1.29 17.84 0.06
N GLY A 21 -0.94 17.28 -1.10
CA GLY A 21 -1.83 17.05 -2.23
C GLY A 21 -1.73 15.63 -2.77
N ILE A 22 -2.87 14.95 -2.92
CA ILE A 22 -2.95 13.61 -3.50
C ILE A 22 -4.03 13.62 -4.58
N LYS A 23 -3.67 13.22 -5.81
CA LYS A 23 -4.61 13.08 -6.93
C LYS A 23 -4.29 11.82 -7.72
N ILE A 24 -5.24 10.89 -7.78
CA ILE A 24 -5.18 9.79 -8.75
C ILE A 24 -5.39 10.38 -10.14
N VAL A 25 -4.35 10.27 -10.97
CA VAL A 25 -4.28 10.75 -12.35
C VAL A 25 -4.91 9.71 -13.28
N GLU A 26 -4.57 8.44 -13.06
CA GLU A 26 -4.97 7.30 -13.86
C GLU A 26 -5.12 6.09 -12.94
N LEU A 27 -6.06 5.20 -13.26
CA LEU A 27 -6.31 3.98 -12.53
C LEU A 27 -6.60 2.86 -13.54
N ASP A 28 -5.79 1.82 -13.52
CA ASP A 28 -5.97 0.66 -14.38
C ASP A 28 -7.01 -0.29 -13.79
N GLN A 29 -7.40 -1.30 -14.57
CA GLN A 29 -8.17 -2.40 -14.01
C GLN A 29 -7.29 -3.22 -13.05
N PRO A 30 -7.86 -3.73 -11.93
CA PRO A 30 -7.15 -4.67 -11.08
C PRO A 30 -6.66 -5.86 -11.90
N SER A 31 -5.49 -6.39 -11.53
CA SER A 31 -4.89 -7.54 -12.19
C SER A 31 -4.25 -8.48 -11.19
N VAL A 32 -4.17 -9.75 -11.57
CA VAL A 32 -3.57 -10.81 -10.76
C VAL A 32 -2.07 -10.89 -11.05
N LYS A 33 -1.26 -10.87 -10.00
CA LYS A 33 0.18 -11.11 -10.04
C LYS A 33 0.54 -12.22 -9.08
N LEU A 34 0.71 -13.41 -9.64
CA LEU A 34 1.04 -14.64 -8.93
C LEU A 34 2.53 -14.67 -8.56
N GLY A 35 2.84 -15.10 -7.33
CA GLY A 35 4.20 -15.45 -6.94
C GLY A 35 4.50 -16.93 -7.21
N LYS A 36 5.77 -17.33 -7.02
CA LYS A 36 6.19 -18.74 -7.16
C LYS A 36 5.37 -19.70 -6.29
N ALA A 37 4.98 -19.27 -5.08
CA ALA A 37 4.15 -20.07 -4.18
C ALA A 37 2.69 -20.23 -4.64
N ASP A 38 2.23 -19.39 -5.58
CA ASP A 38 0.89 -19.51 -6.16
C ASP A 38 0.89 -20.41 -7.41
N GLU A 39 2.02 -20.48 -8.13
CA GLU A 39 2.17 -21.33 -9.32
C GLU A 39 2.04 -22.83 -9.01
N GLU A 40 2.33 -23.24 -7.77
CA GLU A 40 2.18 -24.61 -7.29
C GLU A 40 0.77 -24.94 -6.78
N ARG A 41 -0.15 -23.96 -6.75
CA ARG A 41 -1.54 -24.17 -6.29
C ARG A 41 -2.42 -24.74 -7.40
N GLU A 42 -3.49 -25.43 -7.00
CA GLU A 42 -4.47 -26.00 -7.92
C GLU A 42 -5.09 -24.92 -8.84
N GLU A 43 -5.28 -25.27 -10.11
CA GLU A 43 -5.81 -24.37 -11.15
C GLU A 43 -7.17 -23.75 -10.78
N TYR A 44 -8.00 -24.50 -10.04
CA TYR A 44 -9.28 -24.02 -9.51
C TYR A 44 -9.11 -22.79 -8.60
N TYR A 45 -8.13 -22.81 -7.68
CA TYR A 45 -7.84 -21.68 -6.79
C TYR A 45 -7.38 -20.46 -7.59
N LEU A 46 -6.52 -20.66 -8.58
CA LEU A 46 -6.01 -19.57 -9.43
C LEU A 46 -7.13 -18.93 -10.27
N ASN A 47 -8.09 -19.72 -10.74
CA ASN A 47 -9.24 -19.20 -11.47
C ASN A 47 -10.18 -18.40 -10.55
N ALA A 48 -10.44 -18.88 -9.33
CA ALA A 48 -11.22 -18.14 -8.34
C ALA A 48 -10.57 -16.79 -7.97
N VAL A 49 -9.24 -16.75 -7.82
CA VAL A 49 -8.46 -15.53 -7.59
C VAL A 49 -8.59 -14.54 -8.76
N ARG A 50 -8.53 -15.03 -10.00
CA ARG A 50 -8.69 -14.18 -11.19
C ARG A 50 -10.08 -13.61 -11.31
N GLU A 51 -11.10 -14.44 -11.08
CA GLU A 51 -12.50 -14.00 -11.11
C GLU A 51 -12.76 -12.92 -10.05
N THR A 52 -12.35 -13.16 -8.80
CA THR A 52 -12.52 -12.20 -7.71
C THR A 52 -11.76 -10.90 -7.96
N CYS A 53 -10.52 -10.96 -8.45
CA CYS A 53 -9.73 -9.76 -8.75
C CYS A 53 -10.33 -8.91 -9.90
N ASN A 54 -10.84 -9.58 -10.93
CA ASN A 54 -11.43 -8.91 -12.10
C ASN A 54 -12.86 -8.40 -11.86
N THR A 55 -13.50 -8.79 -10.74
CA THR A 55 -14.76 -8.17 -10.33
C THR A 55 -14.51 -6.77 -9.78
N GLN A 56 -15.34 -5.81 -10.21
CA GLN A 56 -15.36 -4.52 -9.54
C GLN A 56 -15.70 -4.74 -8.07
N ILE A 57 -14.94 -4.11 -7.15
CA ILE A 57 -15.17 -4.00 -5.70
C ILE A 57 -14.24 -4.88 -4.83
N VAL A 58 -12.93 -4.84 -5.06
CA VAL A 58 -12.02 -4.80 -3.89
C VAL A 58 -12.18 -3.39 -3.31
N GLN A 59 -12.80 -3.27 -2.12
CA GLN A 59 -13.07 -1.94 -1.54
C GLN A 59 -11.81 -1.08 -1.43
N TYR A 60 -10.65 -1.69 -1.17
CA TYR A 60 -9.36 -1.02 -1.10
C TYR A 60 -8.93 -0.32 -2.38
N PHE A 61 -9.39 -0.79 -3.54
CA PHE A 61 -8.99 -0.26 -4.85
C PHE A 61 -9.89 0.89 -5.34
N ARG A 62 -10.91 1.27 -4.55
CA ARG A 62 -11.67 2.49 -4.83
C ARG A 62 -10.77 3.71 -4.67
N LYS A 63 -10.92 4.67 -5.58
CA LYS A 63 -10.14 5.90 -5.61
C LYS A 63 -10.07 6.62 -4.25
N GLU A 64 -11.19 6.70 -3.52
CA GLU A 64 -11.19 7.34 -2.20
C GLU A 64 -10.32 6.60 -1.18
N ASN A 65 -10.30 5.27 -1.25
CA ASN A 65 -9.54 4.43 -0.32
C ASN A 65 -8.05 4.42 -0.66
N ILE A 66 -7.68 4.43 -1.94
CA ILE A 66 -6.29 4.64 -2.36
C ILE A 66 -5.78 6.02 -1.87
N ILE A 67 -6.60 7.06 -1.96
CA ILE A 67 -6.23 8.39 -1.43
C ILE A 67 -6.08 8.33 0.09
N LYS A 68 -7.00 7.68 0.82
CA LYS A 68 -6.89 7.51 2.28
C LYS A 68 -5.64 6.73 2.67
N PHE A 69 -5.30 5.70 1.92
CA PHE A 69 -4.07 4.92 2.10
C PHE A 69 -2.85 5.85 2.05
N PHE A 70 -2.65 6.61 0.95
CA PHE A 70 -1.48 7.48 0.83
C PHE A 70 -1.43 8.62 1.87
N LYS A 71 -2.57 9.01 2.46
CA LYS A 71 -2.60 9.98 3.56
C LYS A 71 -2.05 9.43 4.88
N LYS A 72 -2.15 8.12 5.11
CA LYS A 72 -1.87 7.50 6.41
C LYS A 72 -0.70 6.53 6.39
N ALA A 73 -0.40 5.96 5.22
CA ALA A 73 0.61 4.94 5.07
C ALA A 73 1.97 5.45 5.57
N LYS A 74 2.75 4.60 6.20
CA LYS A 74 4.12 4.91 6.56
C LYS A 74 5.05 4.64 5.38
N GLU A 75 6.08 5.46 5.23
CA GLU A 75 7.15 5.22 4.24
C GLU A 75 8.24 4.33 4.84
N TYR A 76 8.75 3.40 4.03
CA TYR A 76 9.82 2.45 4.39
C TYR A 76 10.99 2.59 3.41
N ASP A 77 12.19 2.24 3.87
CA ASP A 77 13.41 2.17 3.07
C ASP A 77 13.53 0.86 2.25
N HIS A 78 12.63 -0.09 2.48
CA HIS A 78 12.53 -1.36 1.78
C HIS A 78 11.06 -1.73 1.51
N ILE A 79 10.82 -2.70 0.63
CA ILE A 79 9.47 -3.26 0.42
C ILE A 79 9.05 -3.99 1.69
N PRO A 80 7.98 -3.57 2.38
CA PRO A 80 7.58 -4.17 3.68
C PRO A 80 6.78 -5.46 3.48
N LEU A 81 7.22 -6.36 2.59
CA LEU A 81 6.43 -7.54 2.21
C LEU A 81 6.17 -8.49 3.38
N ALA A 82 7.12 -8.58 4.32
CA ALA A 82 7.07 -9.55 5.42
C ALA A 82 6.03 -9.18 6.48
N GLU A 83 5.67 -7.89 6.57
CA GLU A 83 4.73 -7.36 7.54
C GLU A 83 3.27 -7.44 7.08
N TYR A 84 3.03 -7.68 5.78
CA TYR A 84 1.71 -7.67 5.17
C TYR A 84 1.33 -9.01 4.55
N CYS A 85 0.04 -9.34 4.62
CA CYS A 85 -0.49 -10.49 3.90
C CYS A 85 -0.41 -10.20 2.40
N THR A 86 0.32 -11.02 1.65
CA THR A 86 0.47 -10.80 0.20
C THR A 86 -0.70 -11.42 -0.53
N TYR A 87 -1.57 -10.57 -1.05
CA TYR A 87 -2.67 -11.02 -1.92
C TYR A 87 -2.24 -10.99 -3.39
N PRO A 88 -2.75 -11.91 -4.21
CA PRO A 88 -2.40 -11.96 -5.62
C PRO A 88 -3.03 -10.82 -6.44
N CYS A 89 -4.12 -10.20 -5.97
CA CYS A 89 -4.78 -9.09 -6.65
C CYS A 89 -4.09 -7.75 -6.37
N ARG A 90 -3.85 -6.96 -7.42
CA ARG A 90 -3.18 -5.65 -7.33
C ARG A 90 -3.89 -4.65 -8.22
N ILE A 91 -3.81 -3.38 -7.86
CA ILE A 91 -4.21 -2.28 -8.74
C ILE A 91 -3.02 -1.39 -9.06
N THR A 92 -2.93 -0.99 -10.33
CA THR A 92 -1.91 -0.08 -10.83
C THR A 92 -2.52 1.21 -11.33
N GLY A 93 -1.69 2.23 -11.50
CA GLY A 93 -2.09 3.48 -12.12
C GLY A 93 -1.07 4.57 -11.87
N LYS A 94 -1.52 5.82 -11.98
CA LYS A 94 -0.69 7.01 -11.76
C LYS A 94 -1.24 7.88 -10.65
N VAL A 95 -0.40 8.25 -9.71
CA VAL A 95 -0.75 9.16 -8.61
C VAL A 95 0.16 10.38 -8.63
N LYS A 96 -0.45 11.56 -8.53
CA LYS A 96 0.26 12.80 -8.25
C LYS A 96 0.29 13.02 -6.74
N LEU A 97 1.48 13.00 -6.17
CA LEU A 97 1.77 13.29 -4.78
C LEU A 97 2.54 14.61 -4.71
N ASP A 98 1.89 15.63 -4.18
CA ASP A 98 2.28 17.04 -4.25
C ASP A 98 2.56 17.49 -5.69
N PHE A 99 3.83 17.63 -6.05
CA PHE A 99 4.28 18.10 -7.37
C PHE A 99 4.82 16.97 -8.26
N ARG A 100 4.94 15.74 -7.75
CA ARG A 100 5.51 14.59 -8.49
C ARG A 100 4.42 13.62 -8.90
N ILE A 101 4.62 12.98 -10.05
CA ILE A 101 3.76 11.90 -10.53
C ILE A 101 4.54 10.60 -10.44
N TYR A 102 3.88 9.57 -9.92
CA TYR A 102 4.41 8.24 -9.75
C TYR A 102 3.49 7.24 -10.44
N ASP A 103 4.08 6.23 -11.06
CA ASP A 103 3.38 4.98 -11.31
C ASP A 103 3.28 4.24 -9.97
N PHE A 104 2.12 3.69 -9.64
CA PHE A 104 1.94 2.94 -8.40
C PHE A 104 1.46 1.52 -8.67
N GLU A 105 1.83 0.61 -7.77
CA GLU A 105 1.26 -0.72 -7.61
C GLU A 105 0.82 -0.84 -6.14
N LEU A 106 -0.48 -1.01 -5.89
CA LEU A 106 -1.03 -1.23 -4.56
C LEU A 106 -1.49 -2.69 -4.46
N ASN A 107 -0.97 -3.37 -3.45
CA ASN A 107 -1.44 -4.69 -3.05
C ASN A 107 -2.64 -4.55 -2.11
N GLU A 108 -3.64 -5.41 -2.26
CA GLU A 108 -4.79 -5.47 -1.36
C GLU A 108 -4.41 -5.67 0.12
N GLY A 109 -3.23 -6.25 0.37
CA GLY A 109 -2.65 -6.47 1.69
C GLY A 109 -2.14 -5.23 2.41
N GLY A 110 -2.32 -4.04 1.83
CA GLY A 110 -2.05 -2.80 2.55
C GLY A 110 -0.65 -2.24 2.36
N TYR A 111 0.05 -2.60 1.28
CA TYR A 111 1.31 -1.96 0.90
C TYR A 111 1.33 -1.55 -0.58
N ALA A 112 2.06 -0.47 -0.87
CA ALA A 112 2.23 0.06 -2.21
C ALA A 112 3.69 0.32 -2.55
N VAL A 113 3.99 0.18 -3.84
CA VAL A 113 5.26 0.60 -4.43
C VAL A 113 5.00 1.74 -5.40
N LEU A 114 5.75 2.82 -5.25
CA LEU A 114 5.75 3.95 -6.19
C LEU A 114 7.02 3.95 -7.02
N LYS A 115 6.89 4.10 -8.33
CA LYS A 115 8.01 4.23 -9.26
C LYS A 115 7.98 5.61 -9.89
N GLY A 116 9.04 6.37 -9.65
CA GLY A 116 9.32 7.62 -10.32
C GLY A 116 10.43 7.44 -11.36
N LYS A 117 10.86 8.53 -11.99
CA LYS A 117 11.88 8.51 -13.05
C LYS A 117 13.19 7.83 -12.63
N ASN A 118 13.64 8.08 -11.40
CA ASN A 118 14.90 7.58 -10.84
C ASN A 118 14.77 7.20 -9.34
N GLU A 119 13.55 6.93 -8.87
CA GLU A 119 13.30 6.61 -7.47
C GLU A 119 12.21 5.57 -7.35
N GLU A 120 12.34 4.71 -6.34
CA GLU A 120 11.30 3.78 -5.92
C GLU A 120 11.01 4.07 -4.43
N ARG A 121 9.74 4.10 -4.06
CA ARG A 121 9.30 4.42 -2.69
C ARG A 121 8.30 3.39 -2.21
N TYR A 122 8.40 3.04 -0.93
CA TYR A 122 7.65 1.94 -0.34
C TYR A 122 6.73 2.44 0.75
N PHE A 123 5.45 2.07 0.69
CA PHE A 123 4.44 2.52 1.63
C PHE A 123 3.65 1.35 2.18
N GLY A 124 3.19 1.47 3.42
CA GLY A 124 2.29 0.49 4.02
C GLY A 124 1.39 1.10 5.10
N ASP A 125 0.18 0.57 5.22
CA ASP A 125 -0.77 0.95 6.27
C ASP A 125 -0.56 0.04 7.49
N GLU A 126 0.12 0.54 8.52
CA GLU A 126 0.44 -0.25 9.73
C GLU A 126 -0.81 -0.84 10.43
N ALA A 127 -2.01 -0.31 10.16
CA ALA A 127 -3.26 -0.91 10.66
C ALA A 127 -3.60 -2.26 10.02
N LEU A 128 -2.91 -2.65 8.94
CA LEU A 128 -3.11 -3.89 8.20
C LEU A 128 -1.97 -4.90 8.39
N TYR A 129 -1.07 -4.64 9.36
CA TYR A 129 -0.03 -5.58 9.72
C TYR A 129 -0.61 -6.93 10.15
N GLY A 130 -0.22 -7.99 9.42
CA GLY A 130 -0.69 -9.35 9.67
C GLY A 130 -2.18 -9.62 9.42
N GLU A 131 -2.93 -8.66 8.86
CA GLU A 131 -4.36 -8.81 8.60
C GLU A 131 -4.61 -9.68 7.34
N CYS A 132 -4.84 -10.97 7.59
CA CYS A 132 -5.11 -11.98 6.57
C CYS A 132 -6.60 -12.39 6.62
N GLY A 133 -7.40 -12.06 5.60
CA GLY A 133 -8.80 -12.50 5.47
C GLY A 133 -9.82 -11.43 5.07
N ILE A 134 -9.46 -10.46 4.23
CA ILE A 134 -10.44 -9.52 3.63
C ILE A 134 -11.42 -10.29 2.74
#